data_AF-A0A377NBL6-F1
#
_entry.id   AF-A0A377NBL6-F1
#
_cell.length_a   1.000
_cell.length_b   1.000
_cell.length_c   1.000
_cell.angle_alpha   90.00
_cell.angle_beta   90.00
_cell.angle_gamma   90.00
#
_symmetry.space_group_name_H-M   'P 1'
#
loop_
_entity.id
_entity.type
_entity.pdbx_description
1 polymer ?
#
loop_
_entity_poly.entity_id
_entity_poly.type
_entity_poly.pdbx_seq_one_letter_code
_entity_poly.pdbx_strand_id
1 'polypeptide(L)'
;MIIATGVLMNRTRVGRQIYAMGSNRDAASRLGLNILRLHFYVYGFMGLLAGIAAVVQAQITQSVAPNSLLGYELTVLAAVVLGGTSMTGGRGSLTGTVLGVMLLAFLQNGLTLLSISSYWHQVFSGVIILVSISSTAWNEKRKLAKGM
;
A
#
# COMPACT_ATOMS: atom_id res chain seq x y z
N MET A 1 -0.47 13.12 -6.46
CA MET A 1 -0.92 12.37 -5.26
C MET A 1 0.18 12.13 -4.25
N ILE A 2 1.33 11.55 -4.66
CA ILE A 2 2.44 11.20 -3.77
C ILE A 2 2.94 12.40 -2.93
N ILE A 3 3.15 13.57 -3.55
CA ILE A 3 3.62 14.78 -2.83
C ILE A 3 2.60 15.24 -1.78
N ALA A 4 1.31 15.25 -2.12
CA ALA A 4 0.24 15.63 -1.19
C ALA A 4 0.17 14.67 0.01
N THR A 5 0.24 13.35 -0.25
CA THR A 5 0.29 12.34 0.81
C THR A 5 1.58 12.47 1.66
N GLY A 6 2.72 12.80 1.05
CA GLY A 6 3.98 13.01 1.75
C GLY A 6 3.94 14.21 2.69
N VAL A 7 3.35 15.33 2.24
CA VAL A 7 3.14 16.51 3.09
C VAL A 7 2.14 16.20 4.20
N LEU A 8 1.04 15.51 3.89
CA LEU A 8 0.06 15.09 4.90
C LEU A 8 0.74 14.23 5.97
N MET A 9 1.55 13.26 5.58
CA MET A 9 2.16 12.31 6.50
C MET A 9 3.30 12.93 7.33
N ASN A 10 4.17 13.74 6.72
CA ASN A 10 5.36 14.30 7.41
C ASN A 10 5.10 15.63 8.13
N ARG A 11 4.21 16.48 7.61
CA ARG A 11 4.03 17.85 8.13
C ARG A 11 2.77 18.02 8.99
N THR A 12 1.77 17.15 8.88
CA THR A 12 0.51 17.34 9.63
C THR A 12 0.43 16.52 10.92
N ARG A 13 -0.39 17.00 11.86
CA ARG A 13 -0.70 16.26 13.10
C ARG A 13 -1.41 14.94 12.81
N VAL A 14 -2.24 14.92 11.75
CA VAL A 14 -3.01 13.75 11.34
C VAL A 14 -2.10 12.59 10.99
N GLY A 15 -1.02 12.81 10.23
CA GLY A 15 -0.03 11.77 9.91
C GLY A 15 0.56 11.10 11.15
N ARG A 16 0.96 11.88 12.15
CA ARG A 16 1.47 11.35 13.42
C ARG A 16 0.42 10.57 14.21
N GLN A 17 -0.83 11.05 14.21
CA GLN A 17 -1.95 10.35 14.84
C GLN A 17 -2.23 9.00 14.16
N ILE A 18 -2.08 8.91 12.83
CA ILE A 18 -2.24 7.65 12.08
C ILE A 18 -1.16 6.64 12.50
N TYR A 19 0.12 7.04 12.58
CA TYR A 19 1.18 6.13 13.06
C TYR A 19 0.98 5.69 14.51
N ALA A 20 0.55 6.60 15.39
CA ALA A 20 0.26 6.27 16.79
C ALA A 20 -0.91 5.30 16.93
N MET A 21 -1.97 5.46 16.13
CA MET A 21 -3.09 4.53 16.09
C MET A 21 -2.65 3.15 15.57
N GLY A 22 -1.77 3.13 14.57
CA GLY A 22 -1.26 1.90 13.98
C GLY A 22 -0.31 1.10 14.89
N SER A 23 0.37 1.73 15.86
CA SER A 23 1.25 1.00 16.77
C SER A 23 0.49 0.34 17.91
N ASN A 24 -0.44 1.07 18.54
CA ASN A 24 -1.33 0.53 19.56
C ASN A 24 -2.62 1.34 19.65
N ARG A 25 -3.72 0.74 19.20
CA ARG A 25 -5.04 1.37 19.15
C ARG A 25 -5.57 1.74 20.54
N ASP A 26 -5.38 0.88 21.54
CA ASP A 26 -5.87 1.11 22.90
C ASP A 26 -5.09 2.23 23.59
N ALA A 27 -3.77 2.27 23.39
CA ALA A 27 -2.94 3.36 23.88
C ALA A 27 -3.33 4.70 23.23
N ALA A 28 -3.56 4.71 21.92
CA ALA A 28 -4.03 5.90 21.20
C ALA A 28 -5.39 6.41 21.73
N SER A 29 -6.33 5.50 22.02
CA SER A 29 -7.62 5.87 22.62
C SER A 29 -7.47 6.50 24.00
N ARG A 30 -6.58 5.95 24.83
CA ARG A 30 -6.29 6.45 26.19
C ARG A 30 -5.63 7.83 26.18
N LEU A 31 -4.92 8.18 25.10
CA LEU A 31 -4.34 9.50 24.88
C LEU A 31 -5.35 10.54 24.36
N GLY A 32 -6.65 10.21 24.32
CA GLY A 32 -7.71 11.12 23.89
C GLY A 32 -7.83 11.28 22.38
N LEU A 33 -7.20 10.40 21.59
CA LEU A 33 -7.38 10.40 20.13
C LEU A 33 -8.73 9.79 19.77
N ASN A 34 -9.57 10.57 19.07
CA ASN A 34 -10.81 10.07 18.51
C ASN A 34 -10.54 9.15 17.31
N ILE A 35 -10.41 7.85 17.58
CA ILE A 35 -10.13 6.82 16.57
C ILE A 35 -11.14 6.87 15.43
N LEU A 36 -12.42 7.10 15.75
CA LEU A 36 -13.50 7.14 14.77
C LEU A 36 -13.32 8.28 13.76
N ARG A 37 -13.02 9.50 14.22
CA ARG A 37 -12.74 10.64 13.33
C ARG A 37 -11.51 10.39 12.47
N LEU A 38 -10.49 9.75 13.03
CA LEU A 38 -9.27 9.43 12.30
C LEU A 38 -9.52 8.40 11.19
N HIS A 39 -10.36 7.38 11.46
CA HIS A 39 -10.80 6.43 10.44
C HIS A 39 -11.59 7.13 9.32
N PHE A 40 -12.56 7.99 9.65
CA PHE A 40 -13.30 8.76 8.66
C PHE A 40 -12.39 9.59 7.77
N TYR A 41 -11.38 10.24 8.35
CA TYR A 41 -10.42 11.03 7.60
C TYR A 41 -9.56 10.16 6.66
N VAL A 42 -9.04 9.03 7.16
CA VAL A 42 -8.20 8.12 6.37
C VAL A 42 -8.99 7.50 5.22
N TYR A 43 -10.16 6.92 5.49
CA TYR A 43 -11.00 6.31 4.47
C TYR A 43 -11.55 7.35 3.47
N GLY A 44 -11.93 8.54 3.94
CA GLY A 44 -12.35 9.63 3.06
C GLY A 44 -11.23 10.09 2.12
N PHE A 45 -10.00 10.23 2.64
CA PHE A 45 -8.83 10.56 1.83
C PHE A 45 -8.47 9.44 0.84
N MET A 46 -8.55 8.17 1.25
CA MET A 46 -8.35 7.03 0.34
C MET A 46 -9.39 7.02 -0.79
N GLY A 47 -10.66 7.29 -0.48
CA GLY A 47 -11.72 7.39 -1.49
C GLY A 47 -11.48 8.52 -2.49
N LEU A 48 -11.04 9.69 -2.02
CA LEU A 48 -10.69 10.81 -2.89
C LEU A 48 -9.53 10.45 -3.84
N LEU A 49 -8.48 9.82 -3.33
CA LEU A 49 -7.35 9.38 -4.15
C LEU A 49 -7.76 8.30 -5.17
N ALA A 50 -8.57 7.32 -4.74
CA ALA A 50 -9.08 6.27 -5.61
C ALA A 50 -9.97 6.84 -6.73
N GLY A 51 -10.83 7.82 -6.42
CA GLY A 51 -11.67 8.49 -7.42
C GLY A 51 -10.86 9.20 -8.49
N ILE A 52 -9.85 9.98 -8.09
CA ILE A 52 -8.96 10.65 -9.07
C ILE A 52 -8.17 9.61 -9.89
N ALA A 53 -7.70 8.52 -9.26
CA ALA A 53 -7.01 7.44 -9.98
C ALA A 53 -7.92 6.76 -11.02
N ALA A 54 -9.20 6.54 -10.68
CA ALA A 54 -10.18 5.97 -11.60
C ALA A 54 -10.45 6.88 -12.82
N VAL A 55 -10.54 8.20 -12.61
CA VAL A 55 -10.70 9.17 -13.72
C VAL A 55 -9.49 9.13 -14.66
N VAL A 56 -8.27 9.07 -14.11
CA VAL A 56 -7.05 8.94 -14.91
C VAL A 56 -7.05 7.61 -15.70
N GLN A 57 -7.42 6.50 -15.05
CA GLN A 57 -7.47 5.20 -15.71
C GLN A 57 -8.50 5.14 -16.84
N ALA A 58 -9.68 5.75 -16.64
CA ALA A 58 -10.72 5.83 -17.65
C ALA A 58 -10.23 6.57 -18.91
N GLN A 59 -9.44 7.62 -18.73
CA GLN A 59 -8.81 8.34 -19.86
C GLN A 59 -7.76 7.49 -20.57
N ILE A 60 -6.93 6.73 -19.84
CA ILE A 60 -5.88 5.88 -20.44
C ILE A 60 -6.48 4.74 -21.26
N THR A 61 -7.52 4.09 -20.72
CA THR A 61 -8.06 2.85 -21.32
C THR A 61 -9.06 3.16 -22.45
N GLN A 62 -9.57 4.40 -22.52
CA GLN A 62 -10.66 4.85 -23.42
C GLN A 62 -11.92 3.95 -23.40
N SER A 63 -12.00 3.02 -22.46
CA SER A 63 -13.05 2.03 -22.31
C SER A 63 -13.16 1.67 -20.83
N VAL A 64 -14.39 1.60 -20.34
CA VAL A 64 -14.68 1.30 -18.93
C VAL A 64 -15.19 -0.14 -18.87
N ALA A 65 -14.26 -1.08 -18.84
CA ALA A 65 -14.60 -2.47 -18.54
C ALA A 65 -14.60 -2.65 -17.01
N PRO A 66 -15.69 -3.15 -16.41
CA PRO A 66 -15.80 -3.32 -14.95
C PRO A 66 -14.81 -4.35 -14.40
N ASN A 67 -14.23 -5.20 -15.27
CA ASN A 67 -13.30 -6.25 -14.89
C ASN A 67 -11.83 -5.81 -14.94
N SER A 68 -11.51 -4.61 -15.44
CA SER A 68 -10.12 -4.22 -15.73
C SER A 68 -9.22 -4.09 -14.50
N LEU A 69 -9.80 -3.84 -13.32
CA LEU A 69 -9.06 -3.66 -12.06
C LEU A 69 -9.29 -4.80 -11.06
N LEU A 70 -10.11 -5.81 -11.41
CA LEU A 70 -10.36 -6.92 -10.52
C LEU A 70 -9.08 -7.71 -10.25
N GLY A 71 -8.78 -7.96 -8.98
CA GLY A 71 -7.58 -8.70 -8.56
C GLY A 71 -6.32 -7.85 -8.41
N TYR A 72 -6.35 -6.55 -8.74
CA TYR A 72 -5.21 -5.66 -8.48
C TYR A 72 -5.03 -5.33 -6.99
N GLU A 73 -6.05 -5.57 -6.16
CA GLU A 73 -6.01 -5.29 -4.70
C GLU A 73 -4.83 -6.00 -4.02
N LEU A 74 -4.66 -7.28 -4.32
CA LEU A 74 -3.58 -8.12 -3.81
C LEU A 74 -2.21 -7.65 -4.31
N THR A 75 -2.11 -7.30 -5.60
CA THR A 75 -0.88 -6.77 -6.19
C THR A 75 -0.48 -5.44 -5.56
N VAL A 76 -1.45 -4.56 -5.27
CA VAL A 76 -1.22 -3.30 -4.56
C VAL A 76 -0.71 -3.55 -3.14
N LEU A 77 -1.33 -4.48 -2.40
CA LEU A 77 -0.84 -4.88 -1.08
C LEU A 77 0.61 -5.41 -1.14
N ALA A 78 0.92 -6.26 -2.12
CA ALA A 78 2.26 -6.80 -2.29
C ALA A 78 3.30 -5.71 -2.59
N ALA A 79 2.97 -4.72 -3.43
CA ALA A 79 3.84 -3.60 -3.76
C ALA A 79 4.20 -2.77 -2.51
N VAL A 80 3.18 -2.50 -1.69
CA VAL A 80 3.28 -1.64 -0.51
C VAL A 80 4.05 -2.35 0.61
N VAL A 81 3.83 -3.65 0.80
CA VAL A 81 4.56 -4.49 1.76
C VAL A 81 6.00 -4.72 1.31
N LEU A 82 6.24 -4.95 0.02
CA LEU A 82 7.60 -5.05 -0.54
C LEU A 82 8.37 -3.74 -0.32
N GLY A 83 7.67 -2.61 -0.41
CA GLY A 83 8.18 -1.28 -0.06
C GLY A 83 8.50 -1.08 1.43
N GLY A 84 8.26 -2.07 2.29
CA GLY A 84 8.64 -2.06 3.70
C GLY A 84 7.61 -1.43 4.64
N THR A 85 6.35 -1.29 4.21
CA THR A 85 5.27 -0.90 5.12
C THR A 85 4.76 -2.10 5.92
N SER A 86 4.47 -1.88 7.21
CA SER A 86 3.97 -2.93 8.09
C SER A 86 2.49 -3.21 7.86
N MET A 87 2.11 -4.49 7.71
CA MET A 87 0.70 -4.91 7.71
C MET A 87 0.06 -4.79 9.10
N THR A 88 0.85 -4.97 10.16
CA THR A 88 0.39 -4.89 11.56
C THR A 88 0.32 -3.45 12.09
N GLY A 89 0.75 -2.47 11.29
CA GLY A 89 0.64 -1.05 11.59
C GLY A 89 1.85 -0.46 12.32
N GLY A 90 1.80 0.86 12.55
CA GLY A 90 2.75 1.60 13.38
C GLY A 90 4.11 1.91 12.74
N ARG A 91 4.43 1.29 11.60
CA ARG A 91 5.69 1.51 10.86
C ARG A 91 5.45 1.48 9.36
N GLY A 92 6.03 2.43 8.65
CA GLY A 92 6.02 2.52 7.20
C GLY A 92 6.60 3.84 6.73
N SER A 93 7.08 3.89 5.49
CA SER A 93 7.55 5.13 4.87
C SER A 93 6.93 5.25 3.47
N LEU A 94 6.48 6.47 3.14
CA LEU A 94 5.92 6.73 1.81
C LEU A 94 6.96 6.49 0.71
N THR A 95 8.23 6.80 0.98
CA THR A 95 9.34 6.58 0.03
C THR A 95 9.52 5.10 -0.27
N GLY A 96 9.47 4.23 0.74
CA GLY A 96 9.52 2.79 0.57
C GLY A 96 8.36 2.27 -0.27
N THR A 97 7.14 2.73 0.00
CA THR A 97 5.96 2.37 -0.79
C THR A 97 6.09 2.77 -2.26
N VAL A 98 6.57 3.98 -2.55
CA VAL A 98 6.76 4.46 -3.92
C VAL A 98 7.78 3.60 -4.66
N LEU A 99 8.88 3.23 -4.01
CA LEU A 99 9.89 2.34 -4.59
C LEU A 99 9.32 0.93 -4.86
N GLY A 100 8.53 0.38 -3.95
CA GLY A 100 7.87 -0.92 -4.12
C GLY A 100 6.89 -0.93 -5.29
N VAL A 101 6.06 0.12 -5.42
CA VAL A 101 5.14 0.28 -6.55
C VAL A 101 5.89 0.47 -7.87
N MET A 102 6.96 1.29 -7.88
CA MET A 102 7.80 1.47 -9.07
C MET A 102 8.45 0.14 -9.51
N LEU A 103 8.96 -0.65 -8.58
CA LEU A 103 9.55 -1.95 -8.89
C LEU A 103 8.54 -2.88 -9.58
N LEU A 104 7.31 -2.97 -9.06
CA LEU A 104 6.27 -3.77 -9.73
C LEU A 104 5.87 -3.20 -11.09
N ALA A 105 5.78 -1.87 -11.20
CA ALA A 105 5.46 -1.23 -12.47
C ALA A 105 6.53 -1.53 -13.53
N PHE A 106 7.82 -1.46 -13.17
CA PHE A 106 8.91 -1.83 -14.07
C PHE A 106 8.86 -3.31 -14.44
N LEU A 107 8.55 -4.18 -13.49
CA LEU A 107 8.43 -5.62 -13.75
C LEU A 107 7.27 -5.93 -14.71
N GLN A 108 6.10 -5.32 -14.51
CA GLN A 108 4.96 -5.46 -15.43
C GLN A 108 5.27 -4.91 -16.83
N ASN A 109 5.89 -3.74 -16.91
CA ASN A 109 6.31 -3.17 -18.20
C ASN A 109 7.37 -4.07 -18.88
N GLY A 110 8.34 -4.59 -18.13
CA GLY A 110 9.37 -5.49 -18.63
C GLY A 110 8.79 -6.81 -19.17
N LEU A 111 7.84 -7.42 -18.46
CA LEU A 111 7.13 -8.61 -18.94
C LEU A 111 6.29 -8.31 -20.21
N THR A 112 5.69 -7.12 -20.27
CA THR A 112 4.94 -6.67 -21.46
C THR A 112 5.87 -6.48 -22.67
N LEU A 113 7.06 -5.89 -22.47
CA LEU A 113 8.09 -5.73 -23.51
C LEU A 113 8.61 -7.07 -24.04
N LEU A 114 8.68 -8.09 -23.17
CA LEU A 114 9.02 -9.46 -23.54
C LEU A 114 7.87 -10.18 -24.27
N SER A 115 6.77 -9.49 -24.58
CA SER A 115 5.58 -10.03 -25.26
C SER A 115 4.96 -11.23 -24.56
N ILE A 116 5.10 -11.28 -23.23
CA ILE A 116 4.57 -12.35 -22.41
C ILE A 116 3.06 -12.14 -22.20
N SER A 117 2.27 -13.22 -22.35
CA SER A 117 0.82 -13.20 -22.15
C SER A 117 0.43 -12.68 -20.76
N SER A 118 -0.65 -11.88 -20.69
CA SER A 118 -1.22 -11.32 -19.45
C SER A 118 -1.47 -12.38 -18.36
N TYR A 119 -1.69 -13.64 -18.75
CA TYR A 119 -1.81 -14.77 -17.81
C TYR A 119 -0.57 -14.92 -16.91
N TRP A 120 0.63 -14.77 -17.48
CA TRP A 120 1.88 -14.86 -16.72
C TRP A 120 2.09 -13.67 -15.78
N HIS A 121 1.55 -12.49 -16.09
CA HIS A 121 1.62 -11.33 -15.19
C HIS A 121 0.97 -11.63 -13.82
N GLN A 122 -0.14 -12.38 -13.84
CA GLN A 122 -0.86 -12.75 -12.62
C GLN A 122 -0.07 -13.79 -11.81
N VAL A 123 0.57 -14.75 -12.48
CA VAL A 123 1.45 -15.74 -11.84
C VAL A 123 2.66 -15.06 -11.19
N PHE A 124 3.36 -14.19 -11.92
CA PHE A 124 4.51 -13.44 -11.39
C PHE A 124 4.11 -12.54 -10.23
N SER A 125 2.99 -11.83 -10.37
CA SER A 125 2.45 -11.01 -9.27
C SER A 125 2.19 -11.87 -8.05
N GLY A 126 1.53 -13.02 -8.20
CA GLY A 126 1.29 -14.00 -7.13
C GLY A 126 2.56 -14.48 -6.42
N VAL A 127 3.59 -14.85 -7.19
CA VAL A 127 4.91 -15.24 -6.65
C VAL A 127 5.53 -14.10 -5.84
N ILE A 128 5.46 -12.87 -6.34
CA ILE A 128 5.95 -11.69 -5.62
C ILE A 128 5.20 -11.48 -4.31
N ILE A 129 3.87 -11.66 -4.29
CA ILE A 129 3.07 -11.58 -3.06
C ILE A 129 3.58 -12.61 -2.04
N LEU A 130 3.72 -13.87 -2.47
CA LEU A 130 4.19 -14.96 -1.62
C LEU A 130 5.57 -14.66 -1.04
N VAL A 131 6.52 -14.19 -1.87
CA VAL A 131 7.88 -13.83 -1.43
C VAL A 131 7.84 -12.64 -0.47
N SER A 132 7.09 -11.59 -0.79
CA SER A 132 7.01 -10.38 0.03
C SER A 132 6.40 -10.65 1.41
N ILE A 133 5.29 -11.38 1.47
CA ILE A 133 4.64 -11.77 2.73
C ILE A 133 5.51 -12.76 3.49
N SER A 134 6.08 -13.78 2.84
CA SER A 134 6.93 -14.77 3.53
C SER A 134 8.18 -14.11 4.12
N SER A 135 8.82 -13.20 3.38
CA SER A 135 9.97 -12.43 3.86
C SER A 135 9.58 -11.51 5.03
N THR A 136 8.43 -10.85 4.94
CA THR A 136 7.89 -10.01 6.03
C THR A 136 7.59 -10.83 7.28
N ALA A 137 6.89 -11.96 7.15
CA ALA A 137 6.57 -12.86 8.24
C ALA A 137 7.83 -13.49 8.86
N TRP A 138 8.84 -13.82 8.06
CA TRP A 138 10.12 -14.33 8.55
C TRP A 138 10.86 -13.27 9.36
N ASN A 139 10.87 -12.02 8.88
CA ASN A 139 11.50 -10.90 9.56
C ASN A 139 10.79 -10.56 10.88
N GLU A 140 9.47 -10.69 10.94
CA GLU A 140 8.68 -10.47 12.15
C GLU A 140 8.93 -11.57 13.20
N LYS A 141 8.96 -12.85 12.78
CA LYS A 141 9.37 -13.96 13.66
C LYS A 141 10.80 -13.80 14.19
N ARG A 142 11.73 -13.32 13.36
CA ARG A 142 13.12 -13.03 13.79
C ARG A 142 13.21 -11.89 14.81
N LYS A 143 12.35 -10.87 14.71
CA LYS A 143 12.30 -9.79 15.71
C LYS A 143 11.74 -10.29 17.05
N LEU A 144 10.68 -11.09 17.02
CA LEU A 144 10.13 -11.74 18.20
C LEU A 144 11.14 -12.70 18.86
N ALA A 145 11.90 -13.45 18.07
CA ALA A 145 12.96 -14.34 18.58
C ALA A 145 14.20 -13.60 19.11
N LYS A 146 14.39 -12.33 18.76
CA LYS A 146 15.50 -11.48 19.24
C LYS A 146 15.17 -10.63 20.47
N GLY A 147 13.97 -10.72 21.03
CA GLY A 147 13.64 -10.09 22.31
C GLY A 147 13.86 -8.58 22.35
N MET A 148 13.30 -7.85 21.37
CA MET A 148 13.19 -6.39 21.39
C MET A 148 11.75 -5.94 21.17
#